data_AF-A0AAV9BUV4-F1
#
_entry.id   AF-A0AAV9BUV4-F1
#
_cell.length_a   1.000
_cell.length_b   1.000
_cell.length_c   1.000
_cell.angle_alpha   90.00
_cell.angle_beta   90.00
_cell.angle_gamma   90.00
#
_symmetry.space_group_name_H-M   'P 1'
#
loop_
_entity.id
_entity.type
_entity.pdbx_description
1 polymer ?
#
loop_
_entity_poly.entity_id
_entity_poly.type
_entity_poly.pdbx_seq_one_letter_code
_entity_poly.pdbx_strand_id
1 'polypeptide(L)'
;MGTAGAQQYLSRSLFAVVIGSNDILGYFGSQNKVTTPQQFVNSLVLTLQDQLKSIYNLGGRKFAFVGVGPIGCSPAKRNGNSAGDCEEDINSMCTMYNEAVKSLLSSMKTDLPDMSYSFFDTYVADLDTFKTHLNMGLLKLRLHVVGLGT
;
A
#
# COMPACT_ATOMS: atom_id res chain seq x y z
N MET A 1 -7.33 24.37 22.10
CA MET A 1 -7.19 23.01 22.68
C MET A 1 -5.73 22.85 23.09
N GLY A 2 -5.44 22.40 24.31
CA GLY A 2 -4.06 22.13 24.76
C GLY A 2 -3.54 20.78 24.24
N THR A 3 -2.26 20.50 24.46
CA THR A 3 -1.57 19.27 24.03
C THR A 3 -2.26 17.99 24.52
N ALA A 4 -2.67 17.94 25.79
CA ALA A 4 -3.42 16.82 26.36
C ALA A 4 -4.77 16.59 25.68
N GLY A 5 -5.47 17.68 25.33
CA GLY A 5 -6.70 17.62 24.56
C GLY A 5 -6.44 17.00 23.19
N ALA A 6 -5.47 17.52 22.43
CA ALA A 6 -5.12 17.02 21.11
C ALA A 6 -4.76 15.52 21.12
N GLN A 7 -3.95 15.06 22.07
CA GLN A 7 -3.62 13.64 22.24
C GLN A 7 -4.86 12.78 22.50
N GLN A 8 -5.80 13.26 23.32
CA GLN A 8 -7.06 12.55 23.57
C GLN A 8 -7.96 12.48 22.34
N TYR A 9 -7.99 13.52 21.51
CA TYR A 9 -8.72 13.46 20.24
C TYR A 9 -8.07 12.44 19.29
N LEU A 10 -6.75 12.49 19.12
CA LEU A 10 -6.02 11.59 18.24
C LEU A 10 -6.11 10.12 18.68
N SER A 11 -6.18 9.83 19.98
CA SER A 11 -6.33 8.45 20.47
C SER A 11 -7.69 7.83 20.12
N ARG A 12 -8.70 8.66 19.87
CA ARG A 12 -10.04 8.24 19.46
C ARG A 12 -10.19 8.15 17.94
N SER A 13 -9.42 8.94 17.20
CA SER A 13 -9.39 8.99 15.74
C SER A 13 -8.87 7.69 15.09
N LEU A 14 -9.31 7.47 13.84
CA LEU A 14 -8.81 6.42 12.96
C LEU A 14 -7.88 7.03 11.90
N PHE A 15 -6.69 6.45 11.74
CA PHE A 15 -5.72 6.87 10.74
C PHE A 15 -5.72 5.87 9.59
N ALA A 16 -6.26 6.26 8.45
CA ALA A 16 -6.17 5.47 7.22
C ALA A 16 -4.82 5.70 6.55
N VAL A 17 -4.11 4.63 6.24
CA VAL A 17 -2.77 4.66 5.62
C VAL A 17 -2.82 3.90 4.30
N VAL A 18 -2.56 4.63 3.22
CA VAL A 18 -2.57 4.14 1.83
C VAL A 18 -1.32 4.68 1.14
N ILE A 19 -0.25 3.89 1.14
CA ILE A 19 1.07 4.31 0.62
C ILE A 19 1.79 3.12 -0.03
N GLY A 20 2.89 3.39 -0.75
CA GLY A 20 3.78 2.36 -1.32
C GLY A 20 3.65 2.20 -2.84
N SER A 21 2.47 2.40 -3.43
CA SER A 21 2.26 2.23 -4.88
C SER A 21 3.16 3.12 -5.73
N ASN A 22 3.29 4.40 -5.36
CA ASN A 22 4.12 5.36 -6.10
C ASN A 22 5.62 5.04 -5.96
N ASP A 23 6.05 4.61 -4.78
CA ASP A 23 7.44 4.23 -4.51
C ASP A 23 7.87 3.02 -5.35
N ILE A 24 7.00 2.00 -5.43
CA ILE A 24 7.21 0.81 -6.26
C ILE A 24 7.26 1.21 -7.74
N LEU A 25 6.29 2.00 -8.23
CA LEU A 25 6.31 2.47 -9.63
C LEU A 25 7.56 3.30 -9.93
N GLY A 26 7.97 4.17 -9.01
CA GLY A 26 9.19 4.97 -9.12
C GLY A 26 10.45 4.09 -9.18
N TYR A 27 10.52 3.04 -8.36
CA TYR A 27 11.61 2.05 -8.42
C TYR A 27 11.71 1.42 -9.80
N PHE A 28 10.59 1.03 -10.41
CA PHE A 28 10.59 0.42 -11.74
C PHE A 28 10.79 1.42 -12.89
N GLY A 29 10.43 2.69 -12.71
CA GLY A 29 10.69 3.76 -13.67
C GLY A 29 12.13 4.28 -13.68
N SER A 30 12.91 4.02 -12.62
CA SER A 30 14.30 4.46 -12.52
C SER A 30 15.24 3.58 -13.35
N GLN A 31 16.10 4.22 -14.15
CA GLN A 31 17.18 3.56 -14.91
C GLN A 31 18.45 3.32 -14.05
N ASN A 32 18.56 3.99 -12.91
CA ASN A 32 19.72 3.95 -12.02
C ASN A 32 19.35 3.29 -10.69
N LYS A 33 18.94 2.02 -10.73
CA LYS A 33 18.59 1.26 -9.52
C LYS A 33 19.87 0.84 -8.81
N VAL A 34 20.13 1.41 -7.64
CA VAL A 34 21.32 1.10 -6.82
C VAL A 34 21.02 -0.01 -5.80
N THR A 35 19.75 -0.32 -5.58
CA THR A 35 19.28 -1.30 -4.59
C THR A 35 18.51 -2.44 -5.23
N THR A 36 18.55 -3.62 -4.62
CA THR A 36 17.67 -4.73 -4.99
C THR A 36 16.23 -4.44 -4.55
N PRO A 37 15.22 -5.13 -5.14
CA PRO A 37 13.83 -4.99 -4.73
C PRO A 37 13.62 -5.14 -3.22
N GLN A 38 14.24 -6.16 -2.62
CA GLN A 38 14.16 -6.42 -1.18
C GLN A 38 14.77 -5.31 -0.35
N GLN A 39 15.94 -4.80 -0.73
CA GLN A 39 16.60 -3.69 -0.02
C GLN A 39 15.75 -2.43 -0.06
N PHE A 40 15.14 -2.15 -1.22
CA PHE A 40 14.25 -1.00 -1.37
C PHE A 40 13.00 -1.13 -0.49
N VAL A 41 12.31 -2.28 -0.55
CA VAL A 41 11.13 -2.56 0.30
C VAL A 41 11.48 -2.43 1.78
N ASN A 42 12.62 -2.98 2.22
CA ASN A 42 13.06 -2.85 3.61
C ASN A 42 13.22 -1.38 4.02
N SER A 43 13.81 -0.54 3.15
CA SER A 43 13.94 0.89 3.40
C SER A 43 12.59 1.60 3.52
N LEU A 44 11.62 1.25 2.66
CA LEU A 44 10.27 1.81 2.72
C LEU A 44 9.57 1.46 4.02
N VAL A 45 9.68 0.21 4.46
CA VAL A 45 9.04 -0.28 5.70
C VAL A 45 9.69 0.33 6.93
N LEU A 46 11.01 0.54 6.93
CA LEU A 46 11.70 1.28 8.02
C LEU A 46 11.19 2.73 8.10
N THR A 47 11.09 3.42 6.98
CA THR A 47 10.56 4.79 6.94
C THR A 47 9.10 4.84 7.42
N LEU A 48 8.29 3.86 7.00
CA LEU A 48 6.91 3.73 7.46
C LEU A 48 6.83 3.50 8.97
N GLN A 49 7.70 2.66 9.54
CA GLN A 49 7.76 2.44 10.98
C GLN A 49 7.97 3.76 11.73
N ASP A 50 8.90 4.60 11.28
CA ASP A 50 9.20 5.88 11.92
C ASP A 50 8.02 6.85 11.83
N GLN A 51 7.31 6.87 10.70
CA GLN A 51 6.10 7.67 10.53
C GLN A 51 4.98 7.22 11.47
N LEU A 52 4.76 5.90 11.58
CA LEU A 52 3.73 5.35 12.48
C LEU A 52 4.06 5.59 13.95
N LYS A 53 5.32 5.42 14.35
CA LYS A 53 5.79 5.76 15.69
C LYS A 53 5.59 7.25 15.98
N SER A 54 5.84 8.12 14.99
CA SER A 54 5.59 9.56 15.13
C SER A 54 4.11 9.86 15.39
N ILE A 55 3.19 9.28 14.62
CA ILE A 55 1.74 9.42 14.82
C ILE A 55 1.33 8.87 16.19
N TYR A 56 1.89 7.73 16.59
CA TYR A 56 1.64 7.13 17.90
C TYR A 56 2.07 8.05 19.04
N ASN A 57 3.26 8.65 18.94
CA ASN A 57 3.78 9.59 19.95
C ASN A 57 2.93 10.87 20.05
N LEU A 58 2.28 11.28 18.96
CA LEU A 58 1.31 12.38 18.96
C LEU A 58 -0.05 12.01 19.56
N GLY A 59 -0.29 10.73 19.89
CA GLY A 59 -1.52 10.25 20.52
C GLY A 59 -2.35 9.34 19.63
N GLY A 60 -1.96 9.10 18.38
CA GLY A 60 -2.66 8.17 17.50
C GLY A 60 -2.62 6.73 18.03
N ARG A 61 -3.74 6.03 17.97
CA ARG A 61 -3.85 4.64 18.48
C ARG A 61 -4.42 3.66 17.46
N LYS A 62 -5.26 4.10 16.53
CA LYS A 62 -6.01 3.21 15.62
C LYS A 62 -5.58 3.42 14.18
N PHE A 63 -5.07 2.38 13.53
CA PHE A 63 -4.56 2.45 12.16
C PHE A 63 -5.34 1.49 11.24
N ALA A 64 -5.77 1.98 10.08
CA ALA A 64 -6.33 1.16 9.02
C ALA A 64 -5.37 1.20 7.84
N PHE A 65 -4.70 0.08 7.58
CA PHE A 65 -3.78 -0.06 6.47
C PHE A 65 -4.47 -0.67 5.27
N VAL A 66 -4.24 -0.09 4.10
CA VAL A 66 -4.66 -0.62 2.81
C VAL A 66 -3.42 -1.11 2.10
N GLY A 67 -3.37 -2.40 1.79
CA GLY A 67 -2.27 -2.99 1.03
C GLY A 67 -2.16 -2.40 -0.37
N VAL A 68 -1.02 -2.60 -1.00
CA VAL A 68 -0.82 -2.27 -2.41
C VAL A 68 -1.43 -3.38 -3.26
N GLY A 69 -2.36 -3.03 -4.15
CA GLY A 69 -2.96 -3.96 -5.11
C GLY A 69 -1.97 -4.36 -6.23
N PRO A 70 -2.39 -5.18 -7.20
CA PRO A 70 -1.54 -5.62 -8.31
C PRO A 70 -1.36 -4.49 -9.35
N ILE A 71 -0.59 -3.46 -9.00
CA ILE A 71 -0.43 -2.25 -9.84
C ILE A 71 0.27 -2.53 -11.18
N GLY A 72 0.97 -3.67 -11.30
CA GLY A 72 1.50 -4.18 -12.58
C GLY A 72 0.40 -4.57 -13.57
N CYS A 73 -0.83 -4.82 -13.09
CA CYS A 73 -2.02 -5.07 -13.91
C CYS A 73 -2.81 -3.80 -14.27
N SER A 74 -2.35 -2.62 -13.86
CA SER A 74 -3.03 -1.37 -14.18
C SER A 74 -3.10 -1.12 -15.69
N PRO A 75 -4.14 -0.41 -16.20
CA PRO A 75 -4.28 -0.16 -17.63
C PRO A 75 -3.06 0.53 -18.27
N ALA A 76 -2.41 1.43 -17.53
CA ALA A 76 -1.20 2.11 -17.99
C ALA A 76 -0.04 1.13 -18.25
N LYS A 77 0.05 0.07 -17.44
CA LYS A 77 1.07 -0.97 -17.55
C LYS A 77 0.73 -1.99 -18.63
N ARG A 78 -0.52 -2.43 -18.67
CA ARG A 78 -0.99 -3.38 -19.70
C ARG A 78 -0.94 -2.80 -21.11
N ASN A 79 -1.30 -1.53 -21.31
CA ASN A 79 -1.26 -0.89 -22.63
C ASN A 79 0.18 -0.64 -23.13
N GLY A 80 1.15 -0.55 -22.22
CA GLY A 80 2.57 -0.42 -22.56
C GLY A 80 3.23 -1.76 -22.93
N ASN A 81 2.59 -2.88 -22.59
CA ASN A 81 3.05 -4.23 -22.91
C ASN A 81 2.37 -4.72 -24.19
N SER A 82 3.15 -5.11 -25.20
CA SER A 82 2.65 -5.63 -26.48
C SER A 82 1.74 -6.86 -26.33
N ALA A 83 1.93 -7.64 -25.26
CA ALA A 83 1.10 -8.81 -24.95
C ALA A 83 -0.20 -8.46 -24.20
N GLY A 84 -0.31 -7.25 -23.64
CA GLY A 84 -1.46 -6.85 -22.80
C GLY A 84 -1.49 -7.49 -21.41
N ASP A 85 -0.40 -8.16 -21.02
CA ASP A 85 -0.24 -8.87 -19.75
C ASP A 85 0.26 -7.94 -18.63
N CYS A 86 0.09 -8.39 -17.37
CA CYS A 86 0.58 -7.68 -16.20
C CYS A 86 2.12 -7.68 -16.13
N GLU A 87 2.71 -6.63 -15.57
CA GLU A 87 4.13 -6.61 -15.21
C GLU A 87 4.36 -7.36 -13.88
N GLU A 88 4.72 -8.64 -13.97
CA GLU A 88 4.81 -9.52 -12.78
C GLU A 88 5.90 -9.12 -11.78
N ASP A 89 7.01 -8.52 -12.23
CA ASP A 89 8.06 -8.04 -11.33
C ASP A 89 7.52 -6.93 -10.40
N ILE A 90 6.63 -6.07 -10.91
CA ILE A 90 5.97 -5.04 -10.12
C ILE A 90 5.03 -5.69 -9.10
N ASN A 91 4.23 -6.64 -9.53
CA ASN A 91 3.28 -7.35 -8.66
C ASN A 91 4.00 -8.12 -7.54
N SER A 92 5.13 -8.77 -7.86
CA SER A 92 5.98 -9.45 -6.88
C SER A 92 6.50 -8.48 -5.81
N MET A 93 6.96 -7.29 -6.21
CA MET A 93 7.36 -6.25 -5.25
C MET A 93 6.17 -5.74 -4.41
N CYS A 94 4.96 -5.67 -4.97
CA CYS A 94 3.76 -5.29 -4.21
C CYS A 94 3.44 -6.32 -3.11
N THR A 95 3.51 -7.62 -3.43
CA THR A 95 3.33 -8.69 -2.44
C THR A 95 4.41 -8.64 -1.36
N MET A 96 5.67 -8.50 -1.75
CA MET A 96 6.81 -8.36 -0.82
C MET A 96 6.62 -7.18 0.13
N TYR A 97 6.17 -6.03 -0.38
CA TYR A 97 5.88 -4.86 0.44
C TYR A 97 4.73 -5.13 1.43
N ASN A 98 3.63 -5.71 0.96
CA ASN A 98 2.47 -6.01 1.81
C ASN A 98 2.82 -6.99 2.95
N GLU A 99 3.61 -8.03 2.68
CA GLU A 99 4.08 -8.97 3.69
C GLU A 99 4.98 -8.31 4.72
N ALA A 100 5.89 -7.44 4.27
CA ALA A 100 6.77 -6.70 5.15
C ALA A 100 5.99 -5.70 6.03
N VAL A 101 4.96 -5.03 5.49
CA VAL A 101 4.06 -4.16 6.27
C VAL A 101 3.26 -4.95 7.30
N LYS A 102 2.68 -6.10 6.93
CA LYS A 102 1.98 -6.97 7.90
C LYS A 102 2.89 -7.37 9.07
N SER A 103 4.12 -7.76 8.74
CA SER A 103 5.14 -8.13 9.74
C SER A 103 5.50 -6.94 10.65
N LEU A 104 5.68 -5.76 10.06
CA LEU A 104 5.91 -4.51 10.80
C LEU A 104 4.76 -4.21 11.76
N LEU A 105 3.51 -4.24 11.29
CA LEU A 105 2.33 -3.92 12.12
C LEU A 105 2.18 -4.90 13.29
N SER A 106 2.44 -6.19 13.05
CA SER A 106 2.48 -7.20 14.09
C SER A 106 3.56 -6.91 15.14
N SER A 107 4.78 -6.57 14.71
CA SER A 107 5.86 -6.19 15.63
C SER A 107 5.50 -4.95 16.44
N MET A 108 5.00 -3.90 15.78
CA MET A 108 4.63 -2.65 16.44
C MET A 108 3.50 -2.84 17.46
N LYS A 109 2.53 -3.72 17.19
CA LYS A 109 1.47 -4.02 18.17
C LYS A 109 2.02 -4.70 19.43
N THR A 110 3.07 -5.52 19.30
CA THR A 110 3.77 -6.11 20.45
C THR A 110 4.51 -5.03 21.26
N ASP A 111 5.17 -4.10 20.58
CA ASP A 111 5.95 -3.04 21.23
C ASP A 111 5.08 -1.90 21.80
N LEU A 112 3.90 -1.67 21.21
CA LEU A 112 3.00 -0.55 21.50
C LEU A 112 1.62 -1.11 21.92
N PRO A 113 1.41 -1.39 23.22
CA PRO A 113 0.24 -2.14 23.67
C PRO A 113 -1.10 -1.47 23.34
N ASP A 114 -1.14 -0.13 23.34
CA ASP A 114 -2.35 0.65 23.06
C ASP A 114 -2.62 0.84 21.55
N MET A 115 -1.70 0.42 20.68
CA MET A 115 -1.90 0.45 19.24
C MET A 115 -2.98 -0.56 18.83
N SER A 116 -3.84 -0.21 17.90
CA SER A 116 -4.77 -1.12 17.25
C SER A 116 -4.63 -0.93 15.75
N TYR A 117 -4.63 -2.02 14.99
CA TYR A 117 -4.54 -1.93 13.54
C TYR A 117 -5.47 -2.92 12.85
N SER A 118 -5.80 -2.59 11.61
CA SER A 118 -6.39 -3.50 10.63
C SER A 118 -5.59 -3.40 9.34
N PHE A 119 -5.51 -4.50 8.60
CA PHE A 119 -4.86 -4.55 7.29
C PHE A 119 -5.86 -5.08 6.27
N PHE A 120 -6.17 -4.26 5.26
CA PHE A 120 -7.01 -4.63 4.14
C PHE A 120 -6.14 -5.12 2.98
N ASP A 121 -6.23 -6.41 2.69
CA ASP A 121 -5.49 -7.05 1.60
C ASP A 121 -6.19 -6.81 0.26
N THR A 122 -5.86 -5.68 -0.35
CA THR A 122 -6.34 -5.30 -1.70
C THR A 122 -5.83 -6.25 -2.77
N TYR A 123 -4.66 -6.86 -2.58
CA TYR A 123 -4.05 -7.72 -3.59
C TYR A 123 -4.93 -8.94 -3.90
N VAL A 124 -5.48 -9.56 -2.86
CA VAL A 124 -6.41 -10.69 -3.00
C VAL A 124 -7.76 -10.25 -3.58
N ALA A 125 -8.28 -9.10 -3.15
CA ALA A 125 -9.56 -8.57 -3.62
C ALA A 125 -9.53 -8.15 -5.10
N ASP A 126 -8.41 -7.57 -5.54
CA ASP A 126 -8.22 -7.10 -6.91
C ASP A 126 -7.89 -8.25 -7.86
N LEU A 127 -7.12 -9.26 -7.43
CA LEU A 127 -6.83 -10.43 -8.28
C LEU A 127 -8.09 -11.19 -8.67
N ASP A 128 -9.07 -11.30 -7.78
CA ASP A 128 -10.37 -11.90 -8.09
C ASP A 128 -11.13 -11.06 -9.12
N THR A 129 -11.07 -9.74 -9.00
CA THR A 129 -11.67 -8.81 -9.97
C THR A 129 -10.99 -8.89 -11.35
N PHE A 130 -9.66 -8.88 -11.41
CA PHE A 130 -8.89 -8.99 -12.66
C PHE A 130 -9.06 -10.35 -13.35
N LYS A 131 -9.11 -11.46 -12.60
CA LYS A 131 -9.36 -12.81 -13.17
C LYS A 131 -10.81 -12.98 -13.61
N THR A 132 -11.77 -12.44 -12.84
CA THR A 132 -13.19 -12.56 -13.16
C THR A 132 -13.58 -11.78 -14.42
N HIS A 133 -12.85 -10.69 -14.75
CA HIS A 133 -13.00 -9.97 -16.02
C HIS A 133 -12.64 -10.79 -17.28
N LEU A 134 -11.97 -11.94 -17.16
CA LEU A 134 -11.71 -12.83 -18.31
C LEU A 134 -12.86 -13.82 -18.59
N ASN A 135 -13.76 -14.08 -17.64
CA ASN A 135 -14.81 -15.10 -17.78
C ASN A 135 -16.25 -14.58 -17.78
N MET A 136 -16.47 -13.30 -17.48
CA MET A 136 -17.75 -12.66 -17.73
C MET A 136 -17.54 -11.61 -18.80
N GLY A 137 -18.20 -11.81 -19.96
CA GLY A 137 -18.36 -10.83 -21.03
C GLY A 137 -19.12 -9.58 -20.56
N LEU A 138 -18.60 -8.89 -19.55
CA LEU A 138 -18.99 -7.57 -19.18
C LEU A 138 -18.39 -6.64 -20.22
N LEU A 139 -19.25 -6.33 -21.20
CA LEU A 139 -19.17 -5.15 -22.04
C LEU A 139 -18.35 -4.04 -21.35
N LYS A 140 -17.11 -3.85 -21.83
CA LYS A 140 -16.49 -2.54 -22.01
C LYS A 140 -16.74 -1.53 -20.88
N LEU A 141 -16.49 -1.88 -19.63
CA LEU A 141 -16.40 -0.90 -18.56
C LEU A 141 -15.00 -0.27 -18.62
N ARG A 142 -14.85 0.72 -19.52
CA ARG A 142 -13.87 1.79 -19.35
C ARG A 142 -14.29 2.59 -18.11
N LEU A 143 -13.99 2.08 -16.92
CA LEU A 143 -14.03 2.88 -15.72
C LEU A 143 -12.60 3.31 -15.40
N HIS A 144 -12.21 4.46 -15.94
CA HIS A 144 -11.14 5.25 -15.35
C HIS A 144 -11.68 5.78 -14.03
N VAL A 145 -11.29 5.18 -12.92
CA VAL A 145 -11.28 5.89 -11.62
C VAL A 145 -9.81 6.14 -11.26
N VAL A 146 -9.10 6.78 -12.19
CA VAL A 146 -7.97 7.62 -11.83
C VAL A 146 -8.63 8.94 -11.44
N GLY A 147 -8.60 9.28 -10.16
CA GLY A 147 -8.82 10.66 -9.76
C GLY A 147 -7.72 11.49 -10.43
N LEU A 148 -8.02 12.04 -11.60
CA LEU A 148 -7.21 13.06 -12.23
C LEU A 148 -7.33 14.30 -11.33
N GLY A 149 -6.39 14.43 -10.40
CA GLY A 149 -6.01 15.73 -9.89
C GLY A 149 -5.56 16.56 -11.09
N THR A 150 -6.26 17.67 -11.28
CA THR A 150 -6.08 18.70 -12.31
C THR A 150 -4.63 19.05 -12.60
#